data_AF-A0A940G529-F1
#
_entry.id   AF-A0A940G529-F1
#
_cell.length_a   1.000
_cell.length_b   1.000
_cell.length_c   1.000
_cell.angle_alpha   90.00
_cell.angle_beta   90.00
_cell.angle_gamma   90.00
#
_symmetry.space_group_name_H-M   'P 1'
#
loop_
_entity.id
_entity.type
_entity.pdbx_description
1 polymer ?
#
loop_
_entity_poly.entity_id
_entity_poly.type
_entity_poly.pdbx_seq_one_letter_code
_entity_poly.pdbx_strand_id
1 'polypeptide(L)'
;EAADAPRVEAAPRQPAHPPHPQQPAQAESAAPPSSSSGSIAPSEFFGPALSRRLDTALRQPISRIIANAGTISDRVSGPLRQDYVNYATDIASAGRHLLALVDDLADLQAIEGPGFTATREEVDLSEIARRAAGLLNIRADARRITIQAPGRCREGANEEARHARRGHD
;
A
#
# COMPACT_ATOMS: atom_id res chain seq x y z
N GLU A 1 -26.76 -38.19 40.91
CA GLU A 1 -25.46 -38.43 40.27
C GLU A 1 -25.17 -37.25 39.37
N ALA A 2 -24.41 -36.28 39.87
CA ALA A 2 -24.11 -35.03 39.16
C ALA A 2 -22.72 -35.15 38.55
N ALA A 3 -22.64 -35.08 37.21
CA ALA A 3 -21.39 -35.21 36.47
C ALA A 3 -20.57 -33.91 36.57
N ASP A 4 -19.32 -34.10 36.99
CA ASP A 4 -18.26 -33.13 37.20
C ASP A 4 -17.80 -32.48 35.88
N ALA A 5 -17.69 -31.15 35.85
CA ALA A 5 -17.20 -30.39 34.70
C ALA A 5 -15.73 -30.00 34.91
N PRO A 6 -14.85 -30.08 33.90
CA PRO A 6 -13.43 -29.82 34.09
C PRO A 6 -13.16 -28.33 34.33
N ARG A 7 -12.49 -28.07 35.45
CA ARG A 7 -12.01 -26.77 35.92
C ARG A 7 -10.88 -26.27 35.02
N VAL A 8 -11.12 -25.21 34.26
CA VAL A 8 -10.08 -24.54 33.45
C VAL A 8 -9.11 -23.83 34.39
N GLU A 9 -7.89 -24.36 34.47
CA GLU A 9 -6.79 -23.80 35.24
C GLU A 9 -6.27 -22.52 34.57
N ALA A 10 -6.34 -21.40 35.28
CA ALA A 10 -5.92 -20.10 34.80
C ALA A 10 -4.39 -20.04 34.67
N ALA A 11 -3.89 -19.73 33.46
CA ALA A 11 -2.48 -19.50 33.21
C ALA A 11 -1.89 -18.39 34.11
N PRO A 12 -0.61 -18.50 34.53
CA PRO A 12 0.01 -17.53 35.42
C PRO A 12 0.10 -16.13 34.76
N ARG A 13 -0.36 -15.11 35.48
CA ARG A 13 -0.21 -13.71 35.07
C ARG A 13 1.27 -13.34 35.03
N GLN A 14 1.74 -12.85 33.88
CA GLN A 14 3.09 -12.29 33.76
C GLN A 14 3.25 -11.07 34.69
N PRO A 15 4.42 -10.87 35.32
CA PRO A 15 4.66 -9.72 36.18
C PRO A 15 4.70 -8.42 35.37
N ALA A 16 4.16 -7.35 35.96
CA ALA A 16 4.08 -6.02 35.37
C ALA A 16 5.46 -5.47 34.98
N HIS A 17 5.55 -4.93 33.76
CA HIS A 17 6.71 -4.17 33.29
C HIS A 17 6.92 -2.92 34.17
N PRO A 18 8.15 -2.57 34.57
CA PRO A 18 8.41 -1.34 35.32
C PRO A 18 8.14 -0.10 34.44
N PRO A 19 7.68 1.03 35.02
CA PRO A 19 7.45 2.25 34.27
C PRO A 19 8.78 2.84 33.78
N HIS A 20 8.85 3.17 32.49
CA HIS A 20 9.95 3.91 31.90
C HIS A 20 10.07 5.30 32.56
N PRO A 21 11.29 5.81 32.81
CA PRO A 21 11.49 7.14 33.38
C PRO A 21 11.00 8.21 32.39
N GLN A 22 10.10 9.08 32.86
CA GLN A 22 9.62 10.24 32.13
C GLN A 22 10.77 11.24 31.95
N GLN A 23 11.22 11.44 30.71
CA GLN A 23 12.05 12.61 30.36
C GLN A 23 11.16 13.86 30.43
N PRO A 24 11.63 14.98 31.03
CA PRO A 24 10.86 16.22 31.05
C PRO A 24 10.77 16.79 29.64
N ALA A 25 9.53 16.91 29.14
CA ALA A 25 9.22 17.61 27.91
C ALA A 25 9.58 19.10 28.07
N GLN A 26 10.57 19.56 27.32
CA GLN A 26 10.80 20.98 27.10
C GLN A 26 9.64 21.50 26.24
N ALA A 27 8.73 22.24 26.85
CA ALA A 27 7.66 22.94 26.16
C ALA A 27 8.25 24.20 25.49
N GLU A 28 8.66 24.07 24.23
CA GLU A 28 8.98 25.21 23.39
C GLU A 28 7.67 25.93 23.03
N SER A 29 7.53 27.15 23.55
CA SER A 29 6.40 28.04 23.34
C SER A 29 6.33 28.50 21.89
N ALA A 30 5.60 27.77 21.04
CA ALA A 30 5.13 28.29 19.76
C ALA A 30 3.63 28.60 19.88
N ALA A 31 3.31 29.90 19.86
CA ALA A 31 1.94 30.40 19.84
C ALA A 31 1.11 29.72 18.73
N PRO A 32 -0.18 29.41 18.94
CA PRO A 32 -1.03 28.95 17.85
C PRO A 32 -1.15 30.10 16.83
N PRO A 33 -1.00 29.86 15.51
CA PRO A 33 -1.37 30.85 14.54
C PRO A 33 -2.86 31.14 14.72
N SER A 34 -3.19 32.42 14.89
CA SER A 34 -4.53 32.94 15.02
C SER A 34 -5.45 32.26 13.99
N SER A 35 -6.42 31.50 14.50
CA SER A 35 -7.42 30.82 13.68
C SER A 35 -8.32 31.85 13.02
N SER A 36 -7.96 32.28 11.82
CA SER A 36 -8.95 32.78 10.86
C SER A 36 -9.81 31.57 10.48
N SER A 37 -11.07 31.55 10.91
CA SER A 37 -12.09 30.65 10.38
C SER A 37 -12.41 31.02 8.92
N GLY A 38 -11.43 30.86 8.05
CA GLY A 38 -11.64 30.72 6.62
C GLY A 38 -12.15 29.31 6.39
N SER A 39 -13.23 29.16 5.61
CA SER A 39 -13.64 27.86 5.10
C SER A 39 -12.47 27.30 4.28
N ILE A 40 -11.70 26.39 4.86
CA ILE A 40 -10.64 25.66 4.15
C ILE A 40 -11.31 24.93 2.99
N ALA A 41 -10.92 25.26 1.77
CA ALA A 41 -11.42 24.54 0.61
C ALA A 41 -10.99 23.06 0.72
N PRO A 42 -11.82 22.09 0.32
CA PRO A 42 -11.46 20.66 0.40
C PRO A 42 -10.10 20.35 -0.22
N SER A 43 -9.72 21.08 -1.26
CA SER A 43 -8.44 20.99 -1.96
C SER A 43 -7.22 21.36 -1.10
N GLU A 44 -7.36 22.28 -0.13
CA GLU A 44 -6.27 22.63 0.79
C GLU A 44 -6.14 21.63 1.93
N PHE A 45 -7.26 21.03 2.37
CA PHE A 45 -7.26 20.02 3.43
C PHE A 45 -6.66 18.69 2.95
N PHE A 46 -7.04 18.23 1.75
CA PHE A 46 -6.52 17.00 1.14
C PHE A 46 -5.23 17.20 0.35
N GLY A 47 -4.53 18.32 0.54
CA GLY A 47 -3.36 18.67 -0.25
C GLY A 47 -2.16 17.71 -0.06
N PRO A 48 -1.11 17.86 -0.91
CA PRO A 48 -0.02 16.90 -1.02
C PRO A 48 0.75 16.62 0.28
N ALA A 49 0.85 17.63 1.15
CA ALA A 49 1.53 17.52 2.43
C ALA A 49 0.76 16.63 3.43
N LEU A 50 -0.57 16.66 3.40
CA LEU A 50 -1.41 15.82 4.24
C LEU A 50 -1.33 14.37 3.78
N SER A 51 -1.54 14.10 2.50
CA SER A 51 -1.52 12.73 1.97
C SER A 51 -0.18 12.03 2.19
N ARG A 52 0.94 12.75 2.05
CA ARG A 52 2.28 12.23 2.40
C ARG A 52 2.42 11.89 3.88
N ARG A 53 1.88 12.75 4.77
CA ARG A 53 1.88 12.48 6.22
C ARG A 53 0.99 11.31 6.59
N LEU A 54 -0.17 11.16 5.93
CA LEU A 54 -1.04 9.99 6.11
C LEU A 54 -0.33 8.72 5.67
N ASP A 55 0.26 8.69 4.49
CA ASP A 55 1.04 7.55 4.00
C ASP A 55 2.12 7.15 5.02
N THR A 56 3.01 8.08 5.36
CA THR A 56 4.11 7.78 6.27
C THR A 56 3.64 7.37 7.67
N ALA A 57 2.59 8.01 8.21
CA ALA A 57 2.08 7.72 9.55
C ALA A 57 1.27 6.43 9.63
N LEU A 58 0.55 6.04 8.57
CA LEU A 58 -0.32 4.86 8.56
C LEU A 58 0.39 3.60 8.08
N ARG A 59 1.41 3.73 7.22
CA ARG A 59 2.13 2.58 6.63
C ARG A 59 2.72 1.66 7.69
N GLN A 60 3.41 2.20 8.68
CA GLN A 60 4.04 1.40 9.75
C GLN A 60 3.00 0.65 10.63
N PRO A 61 2.00 1.32 11.25
CA PRO A 61 1.03 0.62 12.09
C PRO A 61 0.18 -0.38 11.30
N ILE A 62 -0.23 -0.06 10.07
CA ILE A 62 -1.01 -0.98 9.23
C ILE A 62 -0.16 -2.19 8.83
N SER A 63 1.09 -1.98 8.41
CA SER A 63 2.01 -3.09 8.08
C SER A 63 2.18 -4.06 9.26
N ARG A 64 2.26 -3.52 10.48
CA ARG A 64 2.32 -4.35 11.69
C ARG A 64 1.02 -5.13 11.93
N ILE A 65 -0.14 -4.53 11.69
CA ILE A 65 -1.44 -5.23 11.78
C ILE A 65 -1.50 -6.37 10.77
N ILE A 66 -1.09 -6.14 9.51
CA ILE A 66 -1.04 -7.17 8.46
C ILE A 66 -0.11 -8.32 8.87
N ALA A 67 1.08 -8.00 9.39
CA ALA A 67 2.05 -9.02 9.82
C ALA A 67 1.54 -9.86 11.01
N ASN A 68 0.93 -9.20 12.01
CA ASN A 68 0.32 -9.88 13.14
C ASN A 68 -0.84 -10.78 12.71
N ALA A 69 -1.72 -10.27 11.83
CA ALA A 69 -2.83 -11.03 11.30
C ALA A 69 -2.37 -12.23 10.45
N GLY A 70 -1.31 -12.06 9.65
CA GLY A 70 -0.67 -13.17 8.91
C GLY A 70 -0.14 -14.26 9.84
N THR A 71 0.57 -13.87 10.91
CA THR A 71 1.06 -14.82 11.92
C THR A 71 -0.07 -15.63 12.57
N ILE A 72 -1.23 -14.99 12.82
CA ILE A 72 -2.42 -15.65 13.38
C ILE A 72 -3.05 -16.60 12.36
N SER A 73 -3.20 -16.20 11.09
CA SER A 73 -3.77 -17.05 10.04
C SER A 73 -2.89 -18.28 9.75
N ASP A 74 -1.58 -18.13 9.87
CA ASP A 74 -0.58 -19.17 9.59
C ASP A 74 -0.47 -20.22 10.71
N ARG A 75 -1.21 -20.05 11.82
CA ARG A 75 -1.26 -20.99 12.95
C ARG A 75 0.11 -21.28 13.57
N VAL A 76 1.02 -20.31 13.52
CA VAL A 76 2.40 -20.45 14.04
C VAL A 76 2.42 -20.82 15.53
N SER A 77 1.37 -20.45 16.28
CA SER A 77 1.20 -20.73 17.71
C SER A 77 0.36 -21.97 18.04
N GLY A 78 -0.04 -22.79 17.05
CA GLY A 78 -0.80 -24.03 17.26
C GLY A 78 -2.21 -24.04 16.63
N PRO A 79 -3.02 -25.10 16.89
CA PRO A 79 -4.32 -25.29 16.26
C PRO A 79 -5.31 -24.18 16.65
N LEU A 80 -5.77 -23.41 15.67
CA LEU A 80 -6.74 -22.34 15.85
C LEU A 80 -8.09 -22.75 15.22
N ARG A 81 -9.21 -22.32 15.83
CA ARG A 81 -10.53 -22.50 15.23
C ARG A 81 -10.58 -21.81 13.86
N GLN A 82 -11.26 -22.43 12.90
CA GLN A 82 -11.32 -21.94 11.52
C GLN A 82 -11.85 -20.50 11.43
N ASP A 83 -12.85 -20.14 12.23
CA ASP A 83 -13.42 -18.78 12.23
C ASP A 83 -12.38 -17.70 12.54
N TYR A 84 -11.46 -17.96 13.48
CA TYR A 84 -10.39 -17.01 13.82
C TYR A 84 -9.33 -16.91 12.73
N VAL A 85 -9.05 -18.00 12.02
CA VAL A 85 -8.16 -17.99 10.84
C VAL A 85 -8.78 -17.14 9.73
N ASN A 86 -10.08 -17.29 9.51
CA ASN A 86 -10.82 -16.49 8.52
C ASN A 86 -10.79 -15.00 8.91
N TYR A 87 -11.08 -14.64 10.16
CA TYR A 87 -10.98 -13.25 10.61
C TYR A 87 -9.58 -12.66 10.45
N ALA A 88 -8.54 -13.42 10.81
CA ALA A 88 -7.15 -12.97 10.63
C ALA A 88 -6.81 -12.76 9.15
N THR A 89 -7.30 -13.64 8.27
CA THR A 89 -7.15 -13.52 6.81
C THR A 89 -7.86 -12.27 6.30
N ASP A 90 -9.08 -12.00 6.76
CA ASP A 90 -9.87 -10.83 6.39
C ASP A 90 -9.21 -9.54 6.86
N ILE A 91 -8.70 -9.49 8.10
CA ILE A 91 -7.95 -8.35 8.64
C ILE A 91 -6.70 -8.07 7.78
N ALA A 92 -5.93 -9.11 7.44
CA ALA A 92 -4.74 -8.95 6.61
C ALA A 92 -5.11 -8.46 5.20
N SER A 93 -6.18 -8.99 4.61
CA SER A 93 -6.68 -8.56 3.30
C SER A 93 -7.15 -7.11 3.31
N ALA A 94 -7.97 -6.72 4.28
CA ALA A 94 -8.46 -5.36 4.44
C ALA A 94 -7.31 -4.36 4.70
N GLY A 95 -6.32 -4.74 5.51
CA GLY A 95 -5.14 -3.91 5.75
C GLY A 95 -4.31 -3.65 4.49
N ARG A 96 -4.09 -4.69 3.67
CA ARG A 96 -3.41 -4.54 2.37
C ARG A 96 -4.20 -3.65 1.42
N HIS A 97 -5.52 -3.81 1.38
CA HIS A 97 -6.40 -2.97 0.56
C HIS A 97 -6.35 -1.50 0.99
N LEU A 98 -6.39 -1.24 2.29
CA LEU A 98 -6.28 0.12 2.81
C LEU A 98 -4.94 0.76 2.46
N LEU A 99 -3.83 0.02 2.57
CA LEU A 99 -2.52 0.55 2.21
C LEU A 99 -2.44 0.91 0.73
N ALA A 100 -3.00 0.08 -0.16
CA ALA A 100 -3.06 0.40 -1.59
C ALA A 100 -3.86 1.69 -1.87
N LEU A 101 -4.97 1.92 -1.17
CA LEU A 101 -5.74 3.16 -1.32
C LEU A 101 -4.96 4.39 -0.83
N VAL A 102 -4.15 4.24 0.21
CA VAL A 102 -3.30 5.32 0.73
C VAL A 102 -2.16 5.63 -0.25
N ASP A 103 -1.55 4.59 -0.82
CA ASP A 103 -0.54 4.72 -1.87
C ASP A 103 -1.14 5.45 -3.10
N ASP A 104 -2.31 5.01 -3.58
CA ASP A 104 -3.01 5.62 -4.72
C ASP A 104 -3.33 7.10 -4.47
N LEU A 105 -3.76 7.45 -3.25
CA LEU A 105 -4.02 8.84 -2.86
C LEU A 105 -2.73 9.69 -2.86
N ALA A 106 -1.62 9.13 -2.37
CA ALA A 106 -0.34 9.83 -2.36
C ALA A 106 0.18 10.06 -3.79
N ASP A 107 0.04 9.07 -4.67
CA ASP A 107 0.42 9.16 -6.08
C ASP A 107 -0.41 10.22 -6.82
N LEU A 108 -1.73 10.23 -6.62
CA LEU A 108 -2.61 11.23 -7.23
C LEU A 108 -2.24 12.65 -6.80
N GLN A 109 -1.96 12.86 -5.51
CA GLN A 109 -1.53 14.18 -5.04
C GLN A 109 -0.13 14.56 -5.54
N ALA A 110 0.74 13.60 -5.84
CA ALA A 110 2.05 13.87 -6.42
C ALA A 110 1.95 14.40 -7.86
N ILE A 111 1.00 13.90 -8.65
CA ILE A 111 0.79 14.33 -10.04
C ILE A 111 0.00 15.64 -10.15
N GLU A 112 -0.87 15.94 -9.18
CA GLU A 112 -1.65 17.18 -9.13
C GLU A 112 -0.88 18.36 -8.50
N GLY A 113 0.24 18.06 -7.85
CA GLY A 113 1.06 19.06 -7.15
C GLY A 113 1.69 20.09 -8.10
N PRO A 114 1.83 21.36 -7.66
CA PRO A 114 2.56 22.36 -8.43
C PRO A 114 4.01 21.91 -8.62
N GLY A 115 4.48 21.90 -9.87
CA GLY A 115 5.85 21.49 -10.21
C GLY A 115 6.01 20.03 -10.62
N PHE A 116 4.94 19.24 -10.70
CA PHE A 116 5.00 17.96 -11.41
C PHE A 116 5.38 18.18 -12.87
N THR A 117 6.47 17.56 -13.32
CA THR A 117 6.90 17.57 -14.72
C THR A 117 7.23 16.14 -15.13
N ALA A 118 6.61 15.69 -16.21
CA ALA A 118 6.92 14.37 -16.77
C ALA A 118 8.19 14.45 -17.60
N THR A 119 9.17 13.61 -17.31
CA THR A 119 10.37 13.46 -18.14
C THR A 119 10.00 12.84 -19.48
N ARG A 120 10.40 13.48 -20.57
CA ARG A 120 10.17 12.98 -21.93
C ARG A 120 11.38 12.18 -22.41
N GLU A 121 11.16 10.91 -22.69
CA GLU A 121 12.18 10.01 -23.22
C GLU A 121 11.62 9.15 -24.37
N GLU A 122 12.50 8.63 -25.24
CA GLU A 122 12.09 7.65 -26.24
C GLU A 122 11.83 6.30 -25.56
N VAL A 123 10.62 5.75 -25.74
CA VAL A 123 10.22 4.47 -25.16
C VAL A 123 9.74 3.48 -26.22
N ASP A 124 10.10 2.21 -26.07
CA ASP A 124 9.55 1.12 -26.89
C ASP A 124 8.22 0.62 -26.30
N LEU A 125 7.12 1.09 -26.87
CA LEU A 125 5.77 0.68 -26.47
C LEU A 125 5.52 -0.82 -26.65
N SER A 126 6.18 -1.47 -27.63
CA SER A 126 6.03 -2.92 -27.86
C SER A 126 6.67 -3.71 -26.74
N GLU A 127 7.80 -3.23 -26.23
CA GLU A 127 8.47 -3.82 -25.08
C GLU A 127 7.65 -3.64 -23.80
N ILE A 128 7.17 -2.42 -23.54
CA ILE A 128 6.33 -2.11 -22.37
C ILE A 128 5.06 -2.96 -22.38
N ALA A 129 4.35 -3.02 -23.52
CA ALA A 129 3.13 -3.82 -23.65
C ALA A 129 3.38 -5.31 -23.41
N ARG A 130 4.51 -5.87 -23.88
CA ARG A 130 4.91 -7.25 -23.60
C ARG A 130 5.20 -7.49 -22.12
N ARG A 131 5.92 -6.58 -21.46
CA ARG A 131 6.19 -6.67 -20.01
C ARG A 131 4.88 -6.65 -19.23
N ALA A 132 3.99 -5.72 -19.54
CA ALA A 132 2.67 -5.64 -18.93
C ALA A 132 1.82 -6.92 -19.15
N ALA A 133 1.79 -7.44 -20.37
CA ALA A 133 1.12 -8.70 -20.68
C ALA A 133 1.69 -9.87 -19.85
N GLY A 134 3.01 -9.95 -19.69
CA GLY A 134 3.67 -10.95 -18.86
C GLY A 134 3.29 -10.85 -17.38
N LEU A 135 3.27 -9.65 -16.81
CA LEU A 135 2.86 -9.39 -15.42
C LEU A 135 1.41 -9.81 -15.14
N LEU A 136 0.54 -9.70 -16.14
CA LEU A 136 -0.89 -10.00 -16.01
C LEU A 136 -1.24 -11.45 -16.37
N ASN A 137 -0.31 -12.22 -16.95
CA ASN A 137 -0.59 -13.51 -17.56
C ASN A 137 -1.24 -14.52 -16.59
N ILE A 138 -0.71 -14.62 -15.35
CA ILE A 138 -1.25 -15.53 -14.32
C ILE A 138 -2.71 -15.17 -13.99
N ARG A 139 -3.02 -13.88 -13.85
CA ARG A 139 -4.37 -13.41 -13.53
C ARG A 139 -5.32 -13.60 -14.72
N ALA A 140 -4.82 -13.43 -15.93
CA ALA A 140 -5.58 -13.61 -17.16
C ALA A 140 -5.95 -15.09 -17.35
N ASP A 141 -4.99 -16.00 -17.15
CA ASP A 141 -5.19 -17.44 -17.25
C ASP A 141 -6.21 -17.96 -16.22
N ALA A 142 -6.11 -17.52 -14.97
CA ALA A 142 -7.08 -17.83 -13.92
C ALA A 142 -8.52 -17.42 -14.26
N ARG A 143 -8.69 -16.45 -15.18
CA ARG A 143 -9.99 -15.95 -15.65
C ARG A 143 -10.31 -16.39 -17.09
N ARG A 144 -9.49 -17.25 -17.70
CA ARG A 144 -9.59 -17.68 -19.11
C ARG A 144 -9.62 -16.50 -20.10
N ILE A 145 -8.88 -15.44 -19.80
CA ILE A 145 -8.70 -14.27 -20.66
C ILE A 145 -7.40 -14.44 -21.44
N THR A 146 -7.46 -14.27 -22.76
CA THR A 146 -6.27 -14.29 -23.62
C THR A 146 -5.72 -12.87 -23.81
N ILE A 147 -4.47 -12.63 -23.43
CA ILE A 147 -3.77 -11.37 -23.70
C ILE A 147 -2.94 -11.53 -24.98
N GLN A 148 -3.30 -10.80 -26.03
CA GLN A 148 -2.49 -10.72 -27.25
C GLN A 148 -1.43 -9.63 -27.08
N ALA A 149 -0.19 -10.05 -26.82
CA ALA A 149 0.95 -9.13 -26.79
C ALA A 149 1.41 -8.79 -28.22
N PRO A 150 1.94 -7.58 -28.46
CA PRO A 150 2.49 -7.23 -29.76
C PRO A 150 3.65 -8.16 -30.14
N GLY A 151 3.72 -8.50 -31.43
CA GLY A 151 4.83 -9.28 -31.98
C GLY A 151 6.16 -8.58 -31.76
N ARG A 152 7.27 -9.34 -31.72
CA ARG A 152 8.60 -8.74 -31.72
C ARG A 152 8.80 -8.07 -33.07
N CYS A 153 8.86 -6.73 -33.10
CA CYS A 153 9.33 -6.02 -34.28
C CYS A 153 10.75 -6.52 -34.59
N ARG A 154 10.95 -7.03 -35.81
CA ARG A 154 12.30 -7.36 -36.28
C ARG A 154 13.13 -6.08 -36.28
N GLU A 155 14.28 -6.14 -35.64
CA GLU A 155 15.21 -5.03 -35.35
C GLU A 155 15.63 -4.18 -36.57
N GLY A 156 15.39 -4.62 -37.81
CA GLY A 156 15.75 -3.88 -39.03
C GLY A 156 14.69 -2.94 -39.62
N ALA A 157 13.43 -2.97 -39.20
CA ALA A 157 12.37 -2.14 -39.83
C ALA A 157 12.30 -0.70 -39.29
N ASN A 158 12.90 -0.44 -38.12
CA ASN A 158 12.79 0.85 -37.44
C ASN A 158 13.85 1.88 -37.90
N GLU A 159 14.99 1.44 -38.46
CA GLU A 159 16.03 2.34 -38.96
C GLU A 159 15.63 3.02 -40.28
N GLU A 160 14.98 2.29 -41.20
CA GLU A 160 14.43 2.86 -42.44
C GLU A 160 13.30 3.88 -42.15
N ALA A 161 12.43 3.59 -41.18
CA ALA A 161 11.38 4.52 -40.75
C ALA A 161 11.95 5.78 -40.04
N ARG A 162 13.05 5.65 -39.29
CA ARG A 162 13.77 6.76 -38.64
C ARG A 162 14.53 7.64 -39.64
N HIS A 163 15.01 7.10 -40.76
CA HIS A 163 15.61 7.89 -41.84
C HIS A 163 14.57 8.57 -42.74
N ALA A 164 13.46 7.89 -43.07
CA ALA A 164 12.41 8.43 -43.93
C ALA A 164 11.69 9.65 -43.31
N ARG A 165 11.57 9.73 -41.98
CA ARG A 165 10.97 10.88 -41.28
C ARG A 165 11.90 12.08 -41.08
N ARG A 166 13.20 11.92 -41.32
CA ARG A 166 14.22 12.96 -41.13
C ARG A 166 14.58 13.70 -42.43
N GLY A 167 14.04 13.28 -43.57
CA GLY A 167 14.26 13.88 -44.89
C GLY A 167 13.04 14.59 -45.48
N HIS A 168 12.07 14.96 -44.64
CA HIS A 168 10.84 15.67 -45.05
C HIS A 168 10.61 16.96 -44.24
N ASP A 169 11.71 17.67 -43.95
CA ASP A 169 11.76 19.08 -43.54
C ASP A 169 12.61 19.84 -44.56
#